data_AF-A0AAW8JH36-F1
#
_entry.id   AF-A0AAW8JH36-F1
#
_cell.length_a   1.000
_cell.length_b   1.000
_cell.length_c   1.000
_cell.angle_alpha   90.00
_cell.angle_beta   90.00
_cell.angle_gamma   90.00
#
_symmetry.space_group_name_H-M   'P 1'
#
loop_
_entity.id
_entity.type
_entity.pdbx_description
1 polymer ?
#
loop_
_entity_poly.entity_id
_entity_poly.type
_entity_poly.pdbx_seq_one_letter_code
_entity_poly.pdbx_strand_id
1 'polypeptide(L)' 'MRKKKDKSWLYVVLFMIFVVVALTLNTFNTIQVCKTQDVFWVSGTQYTCKWFK' A
#
# COMPACT_ATOMS: atom_id res chain seq x y z
N MET A 1 34.13 -6.30 -25.92
CA MET A 1 32.72 -5.83 -25.84
C MET A 1 32.17 -6.10 -24.44
N ARG A 2 32.03 -5.07 -23.60
CA ARG A 2 31.58 -5.22 -22.21
C ARG A 2 30.05 -5.35 -22.23
N LYS A 3 29.51 -6.57 -22.07
CA LYS A 3 28.06 -6.78 -21.91
C LYS A 3 27.61 -5.99 -20.67
N LYS A 4 27.01 -4.80 -20.85
CA LYS A 4 26.32 -4.10 -19.77
C LYS A 4 25.19 -5.03 -19.32
N LYS A 5 25.32 -5.65 -18.14
CA LYS A 5 24.24 -6.42 -17.54
C LYS A 5 23.11 -5.43 -17.25
N ASP A 6 22.04 -5.53 -18.04
CA ASP A 6 20.85 -4.73 -17.83
C ASP A 6 20.25 -5.09 -16.46
N LYS A 7 20.18 -4.08 -15.57
CA LYS A 7 19.64 -4.23 -14.21
C LYS A 7 18.18 -3.77 -14.14
N SER A 8 17.51 -3.57 -15.28
CA SER A 8 16.11 -3.16 -15.33
C SER A 8 15.17 -4.06 -14.51
N TRP A 9 15.47 -5.36 -14.44
CA TRP A 9 14.71 -6.31 -13.61
C TRP A 9 14.74 -5.99 -12.10
N LEU A 10 15.83 -5.39 -11.60
CA LEU A 10 15.98 -5.03 -10.19
C LEU A 10 14.99 -3.93 -9.79
N TYR A 11 14.74 -2.97 -10.69
CA TYR A 11 13.77 -1.90 -10.47
C TYR A 11 12.34 -2.42 -10.42
N VAL A 12 12.01 -3.43 -11.23
CA VAL A 12 10.69 -4.08 -11.20
C VAL A 12 10.46 -4.77 -9.85
N VAL A 13 11.48 -5.49 -9.33
CA VAL A 13 11.39 -6.13 -8.01
C VAL A 13 11.25 -5.11 -6.89
N LEU A 14 12.05 -4.04 -6.94
CA LEU A 14 12.02 -2.99 -5.93
C LEU A 14 10.68 -2.24 -5.94
N PHE A 15 10.10 -2.00 -7.11
CA PHE A 15 8.77 -1.44 -7.26
C PHE A 15 7.69 -2.36 -6.70
N MET A 16 7.76 -3.68 -6.96
CA MET A 16 6.82 -4.64 -6.37
C MET A 16 6.87 -4.61 -4.85
N ILE A 17 8.06 -4.61 -4.25
CA ILE A 17 8.21 -4.51 -2.79
C ILE A 17 7.59 -3.21 -2.27
N PHE A 18 7.83 -2.10 -2.96
CA PHE A 18 7.27 -0.81 -2.58
C PHE A 18 5.73 -0.81 -2.60
N VAL A 19 5.11 -1.43 -3.61
CA VAL A 19 3.64 -1.57 -3.70
C VAL A 19 3.10 -2.38 -2.52
N VAL A 20 3.74 -3.49 -2.16
CA VAL A 20 3.33 -4.33 -1.03
C VAL A 20 3.42 -3.56 0.29
N VAL A 21 4.52 -2.82 0.50
CA VAL A 21 4.71 -1.99 1.70
C VAL A 21 3.65 -0.88 1.77
N ALA A 22 3.39 -0.19 0.66
CA ALA A 22 2.40 0.88 0.60
C ALA A 22 0.98 0.36 0.92
N LEU A 23 0.59 -0.79 0.35
CA LEU A 23 -0.69 -1.44 0.65
C LEU A 23 -0.79 -1.82 2.13
N THR A 24 0.28 -2.39 2.69
CA THR A 24 0.32 -2.82 4.08
C THR A 24 0.14 -1.63 5.02
N LEU A 25 0.89 -0.54 4.81
CA LEU A 25 0.79 0.67 5.63
C LEU A 25 -0.60 1.31 5.55
N ASN A 26 -1.18 1.41 4.35
CA ASN A 26 -2.54 1.92 4.19
C ASN A 26 -3.56 1.05 4.92
N THR A 27 -3.44 -0.28 4.79
CA THR A 27 -4.34 -1.21 5.46
C THR A 27 -4.23 -1.11 6.98
N PHE A 28 -3.01 -1.03 7.53
CA PHE A 28 -2.81 -0.84 8.96
C PHE A 28 -3.38 0.48 9.46
N ASN A 29 -3.20 1.57 8.72
CA ASN A 29 -3.75 2.87 9.09
C ASN A 29 -5.28 2.84 9.09
N THR A 30 -5.89 2.25 8.06
CA THR A 30 -7.34 2.04 7.99
C THR A 30 -7.83 1.20 9.15
N ILE A 31 -7.17 0.07 9.47
CA ILE A 31 -7.53 -0.78 10.62
C ILE A 31 -7.43 0.01 11.93
N GLN A 32 -6.39 0.82 12.13
CA GLN A 32 -6.25 1.62 13.35
C GLN A 32 -7.35 2.67 13.49
N VAL A 33 -7.69 3.40 12.42
CA VAL A 33 -8.82 4.34 12.41
C VAL A 33 -10.13 3.59 12.68
N CYS A 34 -10.32 2.42 12.05
CA CYS A 34 -11.52 1.61 12.20
C CYS A 34 -11.68 0.92 13.56
N LYS A 35 -10.64 0.90 14.40
CA LYS A 35 -10.77 0.50 15.81
C LYS A 35 -11.51 1.53 16.65
N THR A 36 -11.36 2.81 16.32
CA THR A 36 -11.93 3.93 17.11
C THR A 36 -13.14 4.56 16.45
N GLN A 37 -13.32 4.38 15.14
CA GLN A 37 -14.37 4.99 14.34
C GLN A 37 -15.12 3.93 13.52
N ASP A 38 -16.40 4.17 13.21
CA ASP A 38 -17.20 3.28 12.36
C ASP A 38 -17.02 3.55 10.85
N VAL A 39 -16.36 4.67 10.52
CA VAL A 39 -16.16 5.14 9.15
C VAL A 39 -14.80 5.82 9.01
N PHE A 40 -14.21 5.77 7.82
CA PHE A 40 -12.99 6.50 7.46
C PHE A 40 -13.20 7.28 6.16
N TRP A 41 -12.45 8.36 6.00
CA TRP A 41 -12.59 9.28 4.86
C TRP A 41 -11.35 9.23 3.97
N VAL A 42 -11.56 9.02 2.66
CA VAL A 42 -10.49 9.12 1.66
C VAL A 42 -10.93 10.12 0.59
N SER A 43 -10.17 11.21 0.45
CA SER A 43 -10.42 12.25 -0.55
C SER A 43 -11.88 12.76 -0.57
N GLY A 44 -12.49 12.91 0.61
CA GLY A 44 -13.88 13.37 0.77
C GLY A 44 -14.97 12.30 0.58
N THR A 45 -14.60 11.07 0.21
CA THR A 45 -15.53 9.93 0.16
C THR A 45 -15.51 9.17 1.48
N GLN A 46 -16.68 8.88 2.03
CA GLN A 46 -16.85 8.11 3.26
C GLN A 46 -16.88 6.61 2.97
N TYR A 47 -16.05 5.86 3.67
CA TYR A 47 -16.01 4.40 3.61
C TYR A 47 -16.37 3.83 4.98
N THR A 48 -17.16 2.75 4.98
CA THR A 48 -17.50 2.04 6.21
C THR A 48 -16.35 1.15 6.66
N CYS A 49 -16.08 1.15 7.97
CA CYS A 49 -15.08 0.29 8.60
C CYS A 49 -15.53 -1.17 8.78
N LYS A 50 -16.72 -1.56 8.30
CA LYS A 50 -17.30 -2.90 8.52
C LYS A 50 -16.39 -4.05 8.07
N TRP A 51 -15.58 -3.84 7.04
CA TRP A 51 -14.63 -4.84 6.52
C TRP A 51 -13.29 -4.88 7.26
N PHE A 52 -13.00 -3.88 8.09
CA PHE A 52 -11.72 -3.70 8.78
C PHE A 52 -11.84 -3.80 10.32
N LYS A 53 -13.06 -4.03 10.83
CA LYS A 53 -13.34 -4.37 12.23
C LYS A 53 -13.24 -5.88 12.45
#